data_AF-A0A8T6RGP4-F1
#
_entry.id   AF-A0A8T6RGP4-F1
#
_cell.length_a   1.000
_cell.length_b   1.000
_cell.length_c   1.000
_cell.angle_alpha   90.00
_cell.angle_beta   90.00
_cell.angle_gamma   90.00
#
_symmetry.space_group_name_H-M   'P 1'
#
loop_
_entity.id
_entity.type
_entity.pdbx_description
1 polymer ?
#
loop_
_entity_poly.entity_id
_entity_poly.type
_entity_poly.pdbx_seq_one_letter_code
_entity_poly.pdbx_strand_id
1 'polypeptide(L)'
;MSIFSSFVFDNVKNQFVITNSITLDKKDVSTLAKSQHVAISLSIGPLQYFHWSFSSSNPSISIKVCAFTPSSYEIFKSDSGFSGTILSDGTKTSDSGDNELLNKMGSATLYIVFINEDTDNQSTTLTYTAYVMFSLEFYELIIMIIVFIALSIVGVVLLIKKIKNREKYAYSDFEKEEKRKKKVKVDEIDMMRIPDSSELDQKTYEILETMSCNQIISFLKDSKKDISDPNSLREINIWMKKLKKYPHTTLYEQDLKKLVYKFSRW
;
A
#
# COMPACT_ATOMS: atom_id res chain seq x y z
N MET A 1 28.65 -66.44 29.78
CA MET A 1 27.71 -66.56 28.65
C MET A 1 26.53 -65.66 28.97
N SER A 2 26.37 -64.60 28.18
CA SER A 2 25.28 -63.61 28.27
C SER A 2 23.92 -64.28 28.03
N ILE A 3 22.83 -63.73 28.58
CA ILE A 3 21.63 -63.31 27.83
C ILE A 3 20.67 -62.53 28.77
N PHE A 4 20.62 -61.22 28.48
CA PHE A 4 19.47 -60.30 28.46
C PHE A 4 18.50 -60.20 29.66
N SER A 5 18.71 -59.13 30.43
CA SER A 5 17.64 -58.39 31.09
C SER A 5 16.84 -57.59 30.06
N SER A 6 15.51 -57.72 30.10
CA SER A 6 14.53 -56.88 29.41
C SER A 6 14.71 -55.41 29.78
N PHE A 7 14.99 -54.54 28.81
CA PHE A 7 14.81 -53.10 28.96
C PHE A 7 13.37 -52.74 28.61
N VAL A 8 12.66 -52.23 29.62
CA VAL A 8 11.38 -51.55 29.49
C VAL A 8 11.66 -50.23 28.77
N PHE A 9 11.12 -50.08 27.55
CA PHE A 9 11.03 -48.78 26.91
C PHE A 9 9.90 -48.01 27.60
N ASP A 10 10.26 -47.16 28.57
CA ASP A 10 9.31 -46.21 29.10
C ASP A 10 9.00 -45.12 28.07
N ASN A 11 7.70 -45.03 27.83
CA ASN A 11 7.03 -44.34 26.76
C ASN A 11 6.98 -42.83 27.09
N VAL A 12 8.08 -42.10 26.85
CA VAL A 12 8.11 -40.65 27.06
C VAL A 12 7.55 -39.96 25.81
N LYS A 13 6.36 -39.36 25.98
CA LYS A 13 5.67 -38.52 25.00
C LYS A 13 6.65 -37.50 24.39
N ASN A 14 6.99 -37.69 23.12
CA ASN A 14 7.54 -36.64 22.27
C ASN A 14 6.51 -35.50 22.21
N GLN A 15 6.71 -34.45 23.02
CA GLN A 15 5.82 -33.31 23.04
C GLN A 15 6.16 -32.40 21.85
N PHE A 16 5.50 -32.65 20.72
CA PHE A 16 5.58 -31.81 19.54
C PHE A 16 4.83 -30.50 19.80
N VAL A 17 5.56 -29.40 19.94
CA VAL A 17 4.97 -28.06 19.90
C VAL A 17 5.23 -27.50 18.50
N ILE A 18 4.24 -27.63 17.62
CA ILE A 18 4.24 -27.00 16.29
C ILE A 18 3.57 -25.64 16.44
N THR A 19 4.35 -24.56 16.51
CA THR A 19 3.82 -23.19 16.59
C THR A 19 3.87 -22.53 15.21
N ASN A 20 2.81 -22.69 14.41
CA ASN A 20 2.62 -21.99 13.13
C ASN A 20 2.06 -20.58 13.31
N SER A 21 2.64 -19.79 14.21
CA SER A 21 2.31 -18.37 14.35
C SER A 21 3.56 -17.55 14.55
N ILE A 22 3.80 -16.61 13.64
CA ILE A 22 4.81 -15.54 13.76
C ILE A 22 4.44 -14.75 15.02
N THR A 23 4.96 -15.22 16.14
CA THR A 23 4.88 -14.57 17.44
C THR A 23 6.32 -14.19 17.69
N LEU A 24 6.69 -12.98 17.25
CA LEU A 24 7.96 -12.39 17.64
C LEU A 24 8.03 -12.47 19.16
N ASP A 25 8.98 -13.25 19.68
CA ASP A 25 9.31 -13.33 21.10
C ASP A 25 8.50 -14.30 22.00
N LYS A 26 7.93 -15.38 21.45
CA LYS A 26 7.45 -16.47 22.32
C LYS A 26 8.64 -17.25 22.90
N LYS A 27 8.83 -17.16 24.21
CA LYS A 27 9.73 -18.03 24.98
C LYS A 27 9.01 -19.31 25.33
N ASP A 28 9.50 -20.42 24.80
CA ASP A 28 9.02 -21.75 25.17
C ASP A 28 9.92 -22.32 26.28
N VAL A 29 9.33 -23.17 27.12
CA VAL A 29 10.01 -23.77 28.28
C VAL A 29 9.82 -25.28 28.22
N SER A 30 10.91 -26.03 28.33
CA SER A 30 10.91 -27.50 28.35
C SER A 30 11.89 -28.03 29.39
N THR A 31 11.57 -29.14 30.03
CA THR A 31 12.51 -29.88 30.88
C THR A 31 13.20 -30.95 30.04
N LEU A 32 14.53 -30.92 30.01
CA LEU A 32 15.36 -31.87 29.27
C LEU A 32 16.15 -32.73 30.24
N ALA A 33 15.83 -34.03 30.28
CA ALA A 33 16.70 -35.02 30.90
C ALA A 33 17.96 -35.28 30.05
N LYS A 34 18.89 -36.09 30.55
CA LYS A 34 20.10 -36.47 29.82
C LYS A 34 19.77 -37.04 28.44
N SER A 35 20.53 -36.61 27.44
CA SER A 35 20.42 -37.05 26.04
C SER A 35 19.05 -36.76 25.41
N GLN A 36 18.18 -36.02 26.08
CA GLN A 36 16.97 -35.50 25.48
C GLN A 36 17.25 -34.23 24.71
N HIS A 37 16.39 -33.97 23.74
CA HIS A 37 16.46 -32.78 22.92
C HIS A 37 15.06 -32.21 22.69
N VAL A 38 15.01 -30.93 22.36
CA VAL A 38 13.81 -30.28 21.82
C VAL A 38 14.14 -29.69 20.46
N ALA A 39 13.19 -29.78 19.52
CA ALA A 39 13.36 -29.28 18.17
C ALA A 39 12.27 -28.26 17.83
N ILE A 40 12.66 -27.17 17.19
CA ILE A 40 11.78 -26.18 16.57
C ILE A 40 11.93 -26.28 15.05
N SER A 41 10.82 -26.38 14.33
CA SER A 41 10.81 -26.25 12.87
C SER A 41 10.62 -24.79 12.47
N LEU A 42 11.48 -24.29 11.59
CA LEU A 42 11.42 -22.94 11.03
C LEU A 42 11.36 -23.02 9.51
N SER A 43 10.39 -22.32 8.89
CA SER A 43 10.38 -22.10 7.45
C SER A 43 11.07 -20.79 7.13
N ILE A 44 12.21 -20.86 6.46
CA ILE A 44 13.04 -19.71 6.07
C ILE A 44 12.90 -19.51 4.57
N GLY A 45 12.47 -18.31 4.19
CA GLY A 45 12.36 -17.85 2.82
C GLY A 45 13.62 -17.16 2.30
N PRO A 46 13.61 -16.69 1.05
CA PRO A 46 14.70 -15.89 0.51
C PRO A 46 14.83 -14.57 1.29
N LEU A 47 16.07 -14.10 1.45
CA LEU A 47 16.39 -12.85 2.17
C LEU A 47 15.92 -12.85 3.64
N GLN A 48 15.81 -14.03 4.25
CA GLN A 48 15.49 -14.18 5.66
C GLN A 48 16.61 -14.96 6.35
N TYR A 49 17.02 -14.53 7.54
CA TYR A 49 17.89 -15.28 8.43
C TYR A 49 17.11 -15.74 9.67
N PHE A 50 17.70 -16.56 10.52
CA PHE A 50 17.04 -16.95 11.78
C PHE A 50 17.87 -16.56 12.99
N HIS A 51 17.17 -16.24 14.06
CA HIS A 51 17.70 -16.02 15.39
C HIS A 51 17.36 -17.21 16.27
N TRP A 52 18.26 -17.59 17.16
CA TRP A 52 18.02 -18.56 18.20
C TRP A 52 18.63 -18.07 19.52
N SER A 53 18.01 -18.44 20.63
CA SER A 53 18.55 -18.22 21.96
C SER A 53 18.06 -19.29 22.94
N PHE A 54 18.85 -19.51 24.00
CA PHE A 54 18.45 -20.34 25.11
C PHE A 54 19.05 -19.88 26.44
N SER A 55 18.44 -20.34 27.53
CA SER A 55 18.97 -20.29 28.89
C SER A 55 18.58 -21.56 29.64
N SER A 56 19.56 -22.19 30.28
CA SER A 56 19.42 -23.38 31.13
C SER A 56 19.31 -22.96 32.60
N SER A 57 18.40 -23.59 33.34
CA SER A 57 18.29 -23.40 34.80
C SER A 57 19.46 -24.02 35.58
N ASN A 58 20.18 -24.96 34.98
CA ASN A 58 21.33 -25.64 35.58
C ASN A 58 22.62 -25.23 34.85
N PRO A 59 23.55 -24.53 35.51
CA PRO A 59 24.78 -24.08 34.90
C PRO A 59 25.82 -25.19 34.66
N SER A 60 25.61 -26.37 35.23
CA SER A 60 26.49 -27.53 35.04
C SER A 60 26.12 -28.35 33.80
N ILE A 61 24.99 -28.05 33.13
CA ILE A 61 24.56 -28.75 31.93
C ILE A 61 24.96 -27.97 30.68
N SER A 62 25.63 -28.69 29.77
CA SER A 62 25.98 -28.22 28.43
C SER A 62 24.82 -28.40 27.46
N ILE A 63 24.30 -27.30 26.91
CA ILE A 63 23.26 -27.31 25.88
C ILE A 63 23.88 -27.03 24.52
N LYS A 64 23.96 -28.05 23.70
CA LYS A 64 24.39 -27.90 22.31
C LYS A 64 23.22 -27.49 21.44
N VAL A 65 23.44 -26.56 20.53
CA VAL A 65 22.42 -26.10 19.59
C VAL A 65 22.88 -26.41 18.18
N CYS A 66 22.01 -27.07 17.41
CA CYS A 66 22.31 -27.50 16.05
C CYS A 66 21.16 -27.13 15.10
N ALA A 67 21.49 -26.80 13.85
CA ALA A 67 20.54 -26.68 12.76
C ALA A 67 20.64 -27.88 11.82
N PHE A 68 19.48 -28.41 11.41
CA PHE A 68 19.37 -29.52 10.49
C PHE A 68 18.44 -29.18 9.33
N THR A 69 18.72 -29.72 8.15
CA THR A 69 17.74 -29.83 7.08
C THR A 69 16.76 -30.95 7.42
N PRO A 70 15.62 -31.10 6.71
CA PRO A 70 14.67 -32.17 7.02
C PRO A 70 15.31 -33.55 6.87
N SER A 71 16.13 -33.77 5.84
CA SER A 71 16.83 -35.04 5.64
C SER A 71 17.89 -35.32 6.71
N SER A 72 18.67 -34.31 7.13
CA SER A 72 19.67 -34.53 8.17
C SER A 72 19.08 -34.65 9.57
N TYR A 73 17.90 -34.07 9.81
CA TYR A 73 17.15 -34.25 11.05
C TYR A 73 16.61 -35.69 11.17
N GLU A 74 16.14 -36.30 10.09
CA GLU A 74 15.75 -37.73 10.10
C GLU A 74 16.94 -38.64 10.43
N ILE A 75 18.13 -38.35 9.86
CA ILE A 75 19.36 -39.07 10.19
C ILE A 75 19.68 -38.94 11.68
N PHE A 76 19.64 -37.72 12.23
CA PHE A 76 19.86 -37.46 13.65
C PHE A 76 18.88 -38.25 14.54
N LYS A 77 17.57 -38.23 14.24
CA LYS A 77 16.56 -38.97 15.03
C LYS A 77 16.74 -40.48 15.00
N SER A 78 17.34 -41.01 13.95
CA SER A 78 17.57 -42.45 13.79
C SER A 78 18.84 -42.94 14.47
N ASP A 79 19.58 -42.06 15.16
CA ASP A 79 20.90 -42.32 15.78
C ASP A 79 21.94 -42.92 14.79
N SER A 80 21.72 -42.76 13.48
CA SER A 80 22.58 -43.32 12.43
C SER A 80 23.78 -42.44 12.08
N GLY A 81 23.83 -41.21 12.62
CA GLY A 81 24.95 -40.30 12.47
C GLY A 81 24.58 -38.84 12.77
N PHE A 82 25.59 -37.97 12.71
CA PHE A 82 25.42 -36.53 12.87
C PHE A 82 25.72 -35.80 11.55
N SER A 83 24.75 -35.05 11.04
CA SER A 83 24.89 -34.23 9.83
C SER A 83 24.20 -32.86 10.01
N GLY A 84 24.49 -32.20 11.13
CA GLY A 84 23.95 -30.88 11.47
C GLY A 84 25.02 -29.78 11.42
N THR A 85 24.57 -28.54 11.28
CA THR A 85 25.42 -27.36 11.53
C THR A 85 25.36 -27.02 13.01
N ILE A 86 26.51 -27.03 13.69
CA ILE A 86 26.60 -26.64 15.10
C ILE A 86 26.48 -25.11 15.19
N LEU A 87 25.53 -24.65 15.99
CA LEU A 87 25.27 -23.23 16.26
C LEU A 87 25.83 -22.79 17.61
N SER A 88 25.77 -23.67 18.60
CA SER A 88 26.43 -23.53 19.90
C SER A 88 27.03 -24.87 20.29
N ASP A 89 28.26 -24.87 20.81
CA ASP A 89 29.03 -26.06 21.14
C ASP A 89 28.72 -26.64 22.53
N GLY A 90 27.81 -26.01 23.29
CA GLY A 90 27.44 -26.45 24.63
C GLY A 90 28.36 -25.98 25.73
N THR A 91 29.30 -25.06 25.46
CA THR A 91 30.19 -24.51 26.51
C THR A 91 29.52 -23.49 27.43
N LYS A 92 28.32 -23.02 27.06
CA LYS A 92 27.59 -21.96 27.78
C LYS A 92 26.25 -22.45 28.31
N THR A 93 25.85 -21.85 29.41
CA THR A 93 24.58 -22.11 30.10
C THR A 93 23.43 -21.27 29.53
N SER A 94 23.77 -20.22 28.79
CA SER A 94 22.90 -19.41 27.96
C SER A 94 23.68 -18.92 26.75
N ASP A 95 23.07 -18.96 25.58
CA ASP A 95 23.70 -18.47 24.36
C ASP A 95 22.63 -17.99 23.37
N SER A 96 23.07 -17.19 22.40
CA SER A 96 22.21 -16.71 21.32
C SER A 96 23.02 -16.43 20.08
N GLY A 97 22.41 -16.57 18.91
CA GLY A 97 23.06 -16.22 17.66
C GLY A 97 22.08 -15.96 16.53
N ASP A 98 22.56 -15.17 15.59
CA ASP A 98 21.94 -14.98 14.28
C ASP A 98 22.73 -15.80 13.26
N ASN A 99 22.05 -16.46 12.32
CA ASN A 99 22.71 -17.25 11.32
C ASN A 99 22.13 -17.04 9.93
N GLU A 100 22.98 -16.58 9.01
CA GLU A 100 22.65 -16.28 7.61
C GLU A 100 23.11 -17.38 6.64
N LEU A 101 23.90 -18.36 7.11
CA LEU A 101 24.63 -19.31 6.25
C LEU A 101 23.68 -20.17 5.41
N LEU A 102 22.44 -20.34 5.86
CA LEU A 102 21.43 -21.16 5.19
C LEU A 102 20.56 -20.36 4.22
N ASN A 103 20.68 -19.03 4.17
CA ASN A 103 19.93 -18.15 3.25
C ASN A 103 20.29 -18.42 1.78
N LYS A 104 21.50 -18.95 1.52
CA LYS A 104 21.98 -19.30 0.18
C LYS A 104 21.28 -20.54 -0.41
N MET A 105 20.54 -21.31 0.40
CA MET A 105 19.86 -22.52 -0.06
C MET A 105 18.46 -22.26 -0.63
N GLY A 106 18.00 -21.01 -0.67
CA GLY A 106 16.64 -20.65 -1.07
C GLY A 106 15.63 -20.90 0.05
N SER A 107 14.35 -21.05 -0.30
CA SER A 107 13.32 -21.36 0.69
C SER A 107 13.51 -22.78 1.25
N ALA A 108 13.75 -22.90 2.55
CA ALA A 108 14.01 -24.17 3.20
C ALA A 108 13.30 -24.26 4.56
N THR A 109 12.94 -25.48 4.95
CA THR A 109 12.54 -25.77 6.34
C THR A 109 13.77 -26.25 7.09
N LEU A 110 14.03 -25.69 8.27
CA LEU A 110 15.10 -26.10 9.16
C LEU A 110 14.57 -26.58 10.49
N TYR A 111 15.29 -27.48 11.12
CA TYR A 111 15.06 -27.91 12.50
C TYR A 111 16.19 -27.37 13.38
N ILE A 112 15.85 -26.49 14.32
CA ILE A 112 16.76 -26.00 15.36
C ILE A 112 16.59 -26.90 16.57
N VAL A 113 17.63 -27.62 16.94
CA VAL A 113 17.61 -28.65 17.97
C VAL A 113 18.50 -28.22 19.13
N PHE A 114 17.93 -28.19 20.33
CA PHE A 114 18.63 -27.96 21.59
C PHE A 114 18.80 -29.30 22.30
N ILE A 115 20.04 -29.71 22.53
CA ILE A 115 20.40 -31.05 23.00
C ILE A 115 21.08 -30.92 24.37
N ASN A 116 20.58 -31.68 25.35
CA ASN A 116 21.30 -31.89 26.60
C ASN A 116 22.37 -32.97 26.39
N GLU A 117 23.62 -32.54 26.14
CA GLU A 117 24.78 -33.43 25.98
C GLU A 117 25.46 -33.79 27.32
N ASP A 118 24.81 -33.52 28.46
CA ASP A 118 25.39 -33.81 29.77
C ASP A 118 25.75 -35.30 29.95
N THR A 119 26.91 -35.54 30.54
CA THR A 119 27.41 -36.88 30.85
C THR A 119 26.87 -37.40 32.18
N ASP A 120 26.46 -36.52 33.09
CA ASP A 120 26.28 -36.82 34.52
C ASP A 120 24.82 -37.12 34.93
N ASN A 121 23.98 -37.51 33.97
CA ASN A 121 22.56 -37.84 34.17
C ASN A 121 21.72 -36.69 34.74
N GLN A 122 22.16 -35.43 34.60
CA GLN A 122 21.42 -34.29 35.13
C GLN A 122 20.32 -33.85 34.17
N SER A 123 19.25 -33.26 34.72
CA SER A 123 18.19 -32.60 33.98
C SER A 123 18.24 -31.09 34.14
N THR A 124 17.80 -30.34 33.14
CA THR A 124 17.64 -28.88 33.22
C THR A 124 16.28 -28.44 32.71
N THR A 125 15.82 -27.28 33.19
CA THR A 125 14.74 -26.54 32.54
C THR A 125 15.36 -25.57 31.54
N LEU A 126 15.04 -25.75 30.27
CA LEU A 126 15.48 -24.92 29.17
C LEU A 126 14.39 -23.89 28.84
N THR A 127 14.74 -22.62 28.86
CA THR A 127 13.96 -21.55 28.22
C THR A 127 14.61 -21.26 26.87
N TYR A 128 13.88 -21.37 25.78
CA TYR A 128 14.44 -21.25 24.44
C TYR A 128 13.48 -20.56 23.47
N THR A 129 14.07 -19.96 22.44
CA THR A 129 13.37 -19.24 21.39
C THR A 129 14.11 -19.42 20.08
N ALA A 130 13.37 -19.59 18.99
CA ALA A 130 13.92 -19.52 17.64
C ALA A 130 12.87 -18.88 16.71
N TYR A 131 13.28 -17.91 15.90
CA TYR A 131 12.39 -17.22 14.96
C TYR A 131 13.15 -16.72 13.73
N VAL A 132 12.38 -16.37 12.70
CA VAL A 132 12.91 -15.89 11.42
C VAL A 132 12.86 -14.36 11.38
N MET A 133 13.89 -13.74 10.85
CA MET A 133 14.04 -12.30 10.65
C MET A 133 14.32 -12.00 9.17
N PHE A 134 13.94 -10.81 8.70
CA PHE A 134 14.28 -10.36 7.35
C PHE A 134 15.66 -9.72 7.31
N SER A 135 16.45 -10.03 6.29
CA SER A 135 17.76 -9.43 6.08
C SER A 135 17.65 -7.93 5.77
N LEU A 136 18.73 -7.20 6.05
CA LEU A 136 18.85 -5.77 5.70
C LEU A 136 18.63 -5.52 4.21
N GLU A 137 19.03 -6.44 3.34
CA GLU A 137 18.84 -6.35 1.89
C GLU A 137 17.34 -6.24 1.51
N PHE A 138 16.45 -6.87 2.27
CA PHE A 138 15.00 -6.72 2.07
C PHE A 138 14.53 -5.28 2.37
N TYR A 139 15.09 -4.65 3.41
CA TYR A 139 14.80 -3.25 3.72
C TYR A 139 15.39 -2.30 2.68
N GLU A 140 16.59 -2.56 2.19
CA GLU A 140 17.21 -1.79 1.10
C GLU A 140 16.37 -1.84 -0.18
N LEU A 141 15.84 -3.02 -0.53
CA LEU A 141 14.92 -3.18 -1.66
C LEU A 141 13.64 -2.35 -1.47
N ILE A 142 13.04 -2.37 -0.28
CA ILE A 142 11.85 -1.57 0.03
C ILE A 142 12.16 -0.07 -0.11
N ILE A 143 13.28 0.39 0.44
CA ILE A 143 13.70 1.79 0.35
C ILE A 143 13.88 2.19 -1.12
N MET A 144 14.53 1.35 -1.93
CA MET A 144 14.71 1.60 -3.36
C MET A 144 13.37 1.75 -4.09
N ILE A 145 12.39 0.89 -3.81
CA ILE A 145 11.04 0.96 -4.40
C ILE A 145 10.36 2.28 -4.03
N ILE A 146 10.42 2.68 -2.75
CA ILE A 146 9.82 3.93 -2.27
C ILE A 146 10.44 5.14 -2.97
N VAL A 147 11.77 5.16 -3.12
CA VAL A 147 12.48 6.23 -3.83
C VAL A 147 12.06 6.28 -5.30
N PHE A 148 11.94 5.13 -5.97
CA PHE A 148 11.52 5.07 -7.37
C PHE A 148 10.09 5.61 -7.58
N ILE A 149 9.17 5.28 -6.68
CA ILE A 149 7.79 5.80 -6.71
C ILE A 149 7.78 7.31 -6.50
N ALA A 150 8.55 7.81 -5.52
CA ALA A 150 8.64 9.24 -5.25
C ALA A 150 9.16 10.02 -6.47
N LEU A 151 10.23 9.53 -7.11
CA LEU A 151 10.78 10.14 -8.33
C LEU A 151 9.78 10.11 -9.49
N SER A 152 9.02 9.02 -9.64
CA SER A 152 7.99 8.90 -10.67
C SER A 152 6.87 9.93 -10.49
N ILE A 153 6.42 10.15 -9.25
CA ILE A 153 5.40 11.17 -8.94
C ILE A 153 5.92 12.57 -9.29
N VAL A 154 7.16 12.90 -8.91
CA VAL A 154 7.77 14.19 -9.26
C VAL A 154 7.84 14.38 -10.78
N GLY A 155 8.24 13.34 -11.52
CA GLY A 155 8.26 13.35 -12.98
C GLY A 155 6.89 13.63 -13.60
N VAL A 156 5.84 12.96 -13.13
CA VAL A 156 4.45 13.18 -13.58
C VAL A 156 3.97 14.60 -13.26
N VAL A 157 4.26 15.11 -12.06
CA VAL A 157 3.87 16.48 -11.65
C VAL A 157 4.55 17.53 -12.53
N LEU A 158 5.84 17.36 -12.84
CA LEU A 158 6.57 18.26 -13.74
C LEU A 158 6.02 18.19 -15.18
N LEU A 159 5.67 17.00 -15.67
CA LEU A 159 5.03 16.84 -16.98
C LEU A 159 3.66 17.53 -17.05
N ILE A 160 2.80 17.35 -16.03
CA ILE A 160 1.49 18.02 -15.96
C ILE A 160 1.66 19.54 -15.91
N LYS A 161 2.62 20.06 -15.13
CA LYS A 161 2.92 21.50 -15.11
C LYS A 161 3.38 22.02 -16.48
N LYS A 162 4.22 21.26 -17.19
CA LYS A 162 4.70 21.63 -18.53
C LYS A 162 3.58 21.66 -19.56
N ILE A 163 2.66 20.68 -19.51
CA ILE A 163 1.49 20.62 -20.39
C ILE A 163 0.55 21.81 -20.11
N LYS A 164 0.20 22.06 -18.83
CA LYS A 164 -0.63 23.22 -18.46
C LYS A 164 -0.01 24.55 -18.85
N ASN A 165 1.31 24.68 -18.76
CA ASN A 165 1.98 25.90 -19.22
C ASN A 165 1.87 26.04 -20.74
N ARG A 166 2.08 24.97 -21.51
CA ARG A 166 1.88 24.99 -22.98
C ARG A 166 0.45 25.36 -23.37
N GLU A 167 -0.55 24.85 -22.67
CA GLU A 167 -1.96 25.22 -22.90
C GLU A 167 -2.22 26.70 -22.60
N LYS A 168 -1.64 27.27 -21.53
CA LYS A 168 -1.76 28.70 -21.21
C LYS A 168 -1.13 29.59 -22.28
N TYR A 169 0.04 29.22 -22.81
CA TYR A 169 0.68 29.98 -23.88
C TYR A 169 -0.14 29.88 -25.19
N ALA A 170 -0.59 28.68 -25.56
CA ALA A 170 -1.42 28.48 -26.75
C ALA A 170 -2.74 29.27 -26.69
N TYR A 171 -3.39 29.31 -25.51
CA TYR A 171 -4.63 30.07 -25.32
C TYR A 171 -4.40 31.59 -25.39
N SER A 172 -3.30 32.09 -24.81
CA SER A 172 -2.90 33.50 -24.89
C SER A 172 -2.69 33.97 -26.34
N ASP A 173 -2.03 33.14 -27.16
CA ASP A 173 -1.73 33.48 -28.55
C ASP A 173 -3.01 33.45 -29.41
N PHE A 174 -3.91 32.49 -29.17
CA PHE A 174 -5.25 32.47 -29.78
C PHE A 174 -6.07 33.73 -29.43
N GLU A 175 -6.06 34.15 -28.16
CA GLU A 175 -6.82 35.34 -27.72
C GLU A 175 -6.27 36.64 -28.33
N LYS A 176 -4.94 36.74 -28.48
CA LYS A 176 -4.30 37.87 -29.19
C LYS A 176 -4.66 37.87 -30.67
N GLU A 177 -4.72 36.71 -31.32
CA GLU A 177 -5.07 36.61 -32.73
C GLU A 177 -6.55 36.89 -32.98
N GLU A 178 -7.45 36.46 -32.08
CA GLU A 178 -8.88 36.77 -32.15
C GLU A 178 -9.14 38.27 -31.94
N LYS A 179 -8.42 38.91 -31.00
CA LYS A 179 -8.49 40.38 -30.81
C LYS A 179 -8.00 41.14 -32.05
N ARG A 180 -6.96 40.66 -32.75
CA ARG A 180 -6.52 41.24 -34.03
C ARG A 180 -7.58 41.09 -35.12
N LYS A 181 -8.19 39.91 -35.25
CA LYS A 181 -9.27 39.66 -36.23
C LYS A 181 -10.53 40.48 -35.93
N LYS A 182 -10.90 40.66 -34.66
CA LYS A 182 -11.99 41.56 -34.26
C LYS A 182 -11.70 43.02 -34.54
N LYS A 183 -10.46 43.50 -34.33
CA LYS A 183 -10.06 44.87 -34.65
C LYS A 183 -10.17 45.14 -36.17
N VAL A 184 -9.69 44.21 -37.00
CA VAL A 184 -9.83 44.29 -38.45
C VAL A 184 -11.30 44.29 -38.88
N LYS A 185 -12.17 43.52 -38.21
CA LYS A 185 -13.61 43.49 -38.49
C LYS A 185 -14.36 44.76 -38.02
N VAL A 186 -13.90 45.43 -36.98
CA VAL A 186 -14.48 46.69 -36.49
C VAL A 186 -14.14 47.84 -37.44
N ASP A 187 -12.90 47.87 -37.95
CA ASP A 187 -12.48 48.87 -38.95
C ASP A 187 -13.18 48.67 -40.32
N GLU A 188 -13.74 47.48 -40.58
CA GLU A 188 -14.52 47.16 -41.79
C GLU A 188 -16.05 47.36 -41.61
N ILE A 189 -16.55 47.41 -40.37
CA ILE A 189 -17.99 47.54 -40.04
C ILE A 189 -18.38 48.99 -39.65
N ASP A 190 -17.44 49.94 -39.60
CA ASP A 190 -17.76 51.37 -39.44
C ASP A 190 -18.33 52.05 -40.72
N MET A 191 -18.66 51.27 -41.76
CA MET A 191 -19.43 51.71 -42.93
C MET A 191 -20.85 51.14 -43.03
N MET A 192 -21.36 50.42 -42.02
CA MET A 192 -22.76 50.00 -42.00
C MET A 192 -23.46 50.43 -40.72
N ARG A 193 -24.05 51.61 -40.81
CA ARG A 193 -25.15 52.07 -39.97
C ARG A 193 -26.31 51.07 -40.10
N ILE A 194 -26.54 50.27 -39.06
CA ILE A 194 -27.75 49.44 -38.91
C ILE A 194 -28.69 50.16 -37.93
N PRO A 195 -30.01 50.22 -38.22
CA PRO A 195 -30.91 51.20 -37.65
C PRO A 195 -31.43 50.82 -36.26
N ASP A 196 -31.79 51.87 -35.52
CA ASP A 196 -32.66 51.82 -34.35
C ASP A 196 -33.92 50.96 -34.63
N SER A 197 -34.11 49.95 -33.79
CA SER A 197 -35.39 49.27 -33.59
C SER A 197 -35.30 48.61 -32.21
N SER A 198 -36.28 48.63 -31.32
CA SER A 198 -37.59 49.28 -31.19
C SER A 198 -38.01 49.05 -29.72
N GLU A 199 -39.03 49.74 -29.20
CA GLU A 199 -39.54 49.65 -27.81
C GLU A 199 -39.79 48.22 -27.26
N LEU A 200 -39.80 47.19 -28.12
CA LEU A 200 -39.94 45.78 -27.75
C LEU A 200 -38.77 45.25 -26.89
N ASP A 201 -37.56 45.78 -27.10
CA ASP A 201 -36.35 45.33 -26.39
C ASP A 201 -36.32 45.81 -24.94
N GLN A 202 -36.88 47.00 -24.68
CA GLN A 202 -36.84 47.62 -23.36
C GLN A 202 -37.87 47.00 -22.42
N LYS A 203 -39.10 46.74 -22.89
CA LYS A 203 -40.12 46.01 -22.10
C LYS A 203 -39.69 44.59 -21.74
N THR A 204 -39.00 43.90 -22.65
CA THR A 204 -38.49 42.55 -22.38
C THR A 204 -37.41 42.59 -21.30
N TYR A 205 -36.53 43.59 -21.33
CA TYR A 205 -35.52 43.80 -20.29
C TYR A 205 -36.14 44.16 -18.94
N GLU A 206 -37.14 45.04 -18.89
CA GLU A 206 -37.84 45.44 -17.65
C GLU A 206 -38.53 44.25 -16.98
N ILE A 207 -39.19 43.38 -17.77
CA ILE A 207 -39.81 42.15 -17.24
C ILE A 207 -38.71 41.25 -16.63
N LEU A 208 -37.59 41.07 -17.34
CA LEU A 208 -36.48 40.25 -16.85
C LEU A 208 -35.81 40.84 -15.61
N GLU A 209 -35.80 42.16 -15.44
CA GLU A 209 -35.26 42.79 -14.24
C GLU A 209 -36.07 42.47 -12.98
N THR A 210 -37.38 42.29 -13.11
CA THR A 210 -38.29 41.98 -11.99
C THR A 210 -38.39 40.50 -11.62
N MET A 211 -37.85 39.59 -12.44
CA MET A 211 -37.91 38.15 -12.18
C MET A 211 -36.90 37.69 -11.12
N SER A 212 -37.37 36.94 -10.13
CA SER A 212 -36.48 36.24 -9.18
C SER A 212 -35.71 35.10 -9.87
N CYS A 213 -34.56 34.73 -9.32
CA CYS A 213 -33.74 33.61 -9.83
C CYS A 213 -34.53 32.30 -10.00
N ASN A 214 -35.49 32.03 -9.11
CA ASN A 214 -36.33 30.84 -9.20
C ASN A 214 -37.29 30.88 -10.39
N GLN A 215 -37.82 32.06 -10.72
CA GLN A 215 -38.68 32.25 -11.90
C GLN A 215 -37.86 32.12 -13.20
N ILE A 216 -36.63 32.66 -13.23
CA ILE A 216 -35.69 32.49 -14.35
C ILE A 216 -35.35 31.01 -14.59
N ILE A 217 -35.10 30.25 -13.52
CA ILE A 217 -34.82 28.82 -13.60
C ILE A 217 -36.03 28.04 -14.14
N SER A 218 -37.24 28.40 -13.73
CA SER A 218 -38.46 27.77 -14.25
C SER A 218 -38.62 28.05 -15.74
N PHE A 219 -38.46 29.31 -16.16
CA PHE A 219 -38.53 29.70 -17.57
C PHE A 219 -37.55 28.89 -18.43
N LEU A 220 -36.28 28.81 -18.04
CA LEU A 220 -35.26 28.06 -18.79
C LEU A 220 -35.55 26.55 -18.86
N LYS A 221 -36.22 25.98 -17.86
CA LYS A 221 -36.62 24.56 -17.90
C LYS A 221 -37.75 24.32 -18.88
N ASP A 222 -38.70 25.25 -18.98
CA ASP A 222 -39.82 25.13 -19.91
C ASP A 222 -39.37 25.41 -21.35
N SER A 223 -38.56 26.46 -21.59
CA SER A 223 -38.00 26.74 -22.92
C SER A 223 -37.12 25.61 -23.46
N LYS A 224 -36.47 24.82 -22.59
CA LYS A 224 -35.67 23.66 -23.01
C LYS A 224 -36.49 22.61 -23.78
N LYS A 225 -37.81 22.54 -23.58
CA LYS A 225 -38.67 21.58 -24.28
C LYS A 225 -38.87 21.94 -25.76
N ASP A 226 -38.76 23.22 -26.09
CA ASP A 226 -39.07 23.75 -27.42
C ASP A 226 -37.83 24.08 -28.26
N ILE A 227 -36.63 24.00 -27.66
CA ILE A 227 -35.36 24.29 -28.34
C ILE A 227 -34.86 23.04 -29.08
N SER A 228 -34.83 23.12 -30.41
CA SER A 228 -34.30 22.08 -31.30
C SER A 228 -32.79 22.20 -31.60
N ASP A 229 -32.19 23.37 -31.35
CA ASP A 229 -30.75 23.59 -31.56
C ASP A 229 -29.87 22.95 -30.46
N PRO A 230 -28.97 21.99 -30.80
CA PRO A 230 -28.13 21.31 -29.82
C PRO A 230 -27.16 22.23 -29.08
N ASN A 231 -26.72 23.33 -29.70
CA ASN A 231 -25.76 24.26 -29.09
C ASN A 231 -26.43 25.10 -28.01
N SER A 232 -27.62 25.62 -28.31
CA SER A 232 -28.50 26.29 -27.36
C SER A 232 -28.84 25.41 -26.16
N LEU A 233 -29.16 24.13 -26.41
CA LEU A 233 -29.45 23.15 -25.36
C LEU A 233 -28.23 22.88 -24.46
N ARG A 234 -27.04 22.81 -25.04
CA ARG A 234 -25.77 22.65 -24.31
C ARG A 234 -25.48 23.86 -23.42
N GLU A 235 -25.69 25.07 -23.92
CA GLU A 235 -25.46 26.32 -23.19
C GLU A 235 -26.40 26.42 -21.97
N ILE A 236 -27.69 26.12 -22.13
CA ILE A 236 -28.68 26.06 -21.04
C ILE A 236 -28.28 25.03 -19.98
N ASN A 237 -27.84 23.83 -20.40
CA ASN A 237 -27.43 22.78 -19.46
C ASN A 237 -26.20 23.16 -18.63
N ILE A 238 -25.24 23.89 -19.23
CA ILE A 238 -24.05 24.39 -18.51
C ILE A 238 -24.47 25.40 -17.44
N TRP A 239 -25.35 26.33 -17.80
CA TRP A 239 -25.85 27.34 -16.87
C TRP A 239 -26.70 26.74 -15.74
N MET A 240 -27.56 25.78 -16.04
CA MET A 240 -28.33 25.05 -15.03
C MET A 240 -27.44 24.30 -14.03
N LYS A 241 -26.31 23.75 -14.48
CA LYS A 241 -25.32 23.13 -13.58
C LYS A 241 -24.62 24.15 -12.69
N LYS A 242 -24.25 25.32 -13.22
CA LYS A 242 -23.64 26.42 -12.44
C LYS A 242 -24.60 26.95 -11.38
N LEU A 243 -25.87 27.13 -11.74
CA LEU A 243 -26.94 27.59 -10.84
C LEU A 243 -27.21 26.64 -9.68
N LYS A 244 -27.25 25.32 -9.91
CA LYS A 244 -27.37 24.34 -8.82
C LYS A 244 -26.23 24.41 -7.81
N LYS A 245 -25.03 24.80 -8.27
CA LYS A 245 -23.83 24.85 -7.43
C LYS A 245 -23.74 26.14 -6.60
N TYR A 246 -24.35 27.23 -7.07
CA TYR A 246 -24.28 28.56 -6.44
C TYR A 246 -25.63 29.27 -6.50
N PRO A 247 -26.59 28.92 -5.63
CA PRO A 247 -27.98 29.38 -5.74
C PRO A 247 -28.24 30.85 -5.37
N HIS A 248 -27.27 31.56 -4.78
CA HIS A 248 -27.52 32.88 -4.15
C HIS A 248 -26.46 33.96 -4.44
N THR A 249 -25.68 33.85 -5.52
CA THR A 249 -24.73 34.90 -5.88
C THR A 249 -25.36 35.90 -6.85
N THR A 250 -25.50 37.15 -6.39
CA THR A 250 -25.89 38.34 -7.18
C THR A 250 -25.05 38.50 -8.46
N LEU A 251 -23.81 37.99 -8.44
CA LEU A 251 -22.89 37.98 -9.57
C LEU A 251 -23.41 37.24 -10.81
N TYR A 252 -24.35 36.30 -10.67
CA TYR A 252 -24.91 35.55 -11.80
C TYR A 252 -26.23 36.08 -12.32
N GLU A 253 -26.87 37.00 -11.60
CA GLU A 253 -28.21 37.47 -11.95
C GLU A 253 -28.21 38.23 -13.28
N GLN A 254 -27.20 39.08 -13.52
CA GLN A 254 -27.06 39.81 -14.79
C GLN A 254 -26.74 38.88 -15.98
N ASP A 255 -25.90 37.87 -15.77
CA ASP A 255 -25.56 36.90 -16.83
C ASP A 255 -26.75 35.99 -17.15
N LEU A 256 -27.57 35.65 -16.16
CA LEU A 256 -28.83 34.93 -16.34
C LEU A 256 -29.86 35.75 -17.10
N LYS A 257 -30.00 37.03 -16.79
CA LYS A 257 -30.89 37.95 -17.53
C LYS A 257 -30.46 38.06 -19.00
N LYS A 258 -29.16 38.16 -19.29
CA LYS A 258 -28.61 38.13 -20.66
C LYS A 258 -28.90 36.80 -21.37
N LEU A 259 -28.77 35.68 -20.68
CA LEU A 259 -29.04 34.36 -21.23
C LEU A 259 -30.53 34.20 -21.59
N VAL A 260 -31.43 34.60 -20.69
CA VAL A 260 -32.87 34.56 -20.96
C VAL A 260 -33.24 35.47 -22.11
N TYR A 261 -32.72 36.70 -22.15
CA TYR A 261 -32.95 37.64 -23.26
C TYR A 261 -32.52 37.06 -24.63
N LYS A 262 -31.40 36.33 -24.66
CA LYS A 262 -30.93 35.63 -25.86
C LYS A 262 -31.92 34.56 -26.33
N PHE A 263 -32.57 33.86 -25.40
CA PHE A 263 -33.50 32.77 -25.70
C PHE A 263 -34.96 33.23 -25.87
N SER A 264 -35.36 34.39 -25.36
CA SER A 264 -36.70 34.96 -25.59
C SER A 264 -36.87 35.55 -26.99
N ARG A 265 -35.79 35.68 -27.76
CA ARG A 265 -35.79 36.12 -29.17
C ARG A 265 -35.93 34.97 -30.18
N TRP A 266 -36.05 33.73 -29.68
CA TRP A 266 -36.29 32.51 -30.46
C TRP A 266 -37.70 32.00 -30.20
#